data_AF-K2KPI5-F1
#
_entry.id   AF-K2KPI5-F1
#
_cell.length_a   1.000
_cell.length_b   1.000
_cell.length_c   1.000
_cell.angle_alpha   90.00
_cell.angle_beta   90.00
_cell.angle_gamma   90.00
#
_symmetry.space_group_name_H-M   'P 1'
#
loop_
_entity.id
_entity.type
_entity.pdbx_description
1 polymer ?
#
loop_
_entity_poly.entity_id
_entity_poly.type
_entity_poly.pdbx_seq_one_letter_code
_entity_poly.pdbx_strand_id
1 'polypeptide(L)'
;MRQHNTSVDGHVLSRPQAIRYFVAKALNRRGLLFKTYVEQVVQHYNATVPEHARELKAFDLNTVNGLMAAQKRISRLVNTPLDERPQPIPSELEEALVEALPETERTECRAHLCERYGVIAVPHSELSSNRELADLGAFVRESGEAIHQLSKVLTNVGIDQMPIKEVMLARKELMDVIETAMCITKQIDNIVSNGASA
;
A
#
# COMPACT_ATOMS: atom_id res chain seq x y z
N MET A 1 -17.67 -15.52 -13.72
CA MET A 1 -16.40 -14.86 -14.08
C MET A 1 -16.67 -13.40 -14.42
N ARG A 2 -16.31 -12.46 -13.54
CA ARG A 2 -16.41 -11.03 -13.83
C ARG A 2 -15.14 -10.60 -14.55
N GLN A 3 -15.27 -10.19 -15.81
CA GLN A 3 -14.18 -9.57 -16.56
C GLN A 3 -13.89 -8.22 -15.90
N HIS A 4 -12.75 -8.09 -15.19
CA HIS A 4 -12.27 -6.78 -14.77
C HIS A 4 -11.76 -6.05 -16.00
N ASN A 5 -12.51 -5.02 -16.42
CA ASN A 5 -12.18 -4.21 -17.57
C ASN A 5 -10.94 -3.36 -17.24
N THR A 6 -9.74 -3.93 -17.43
CA THR A 6 -8.44 -3.25 -17.27
C THR A 6 -7.92 -2.64 -18.58
N SER A 7 -8.79 -2.55 -19.59
CA SER A 7 -8.50 -2.01 -20.90
C SER A 7 -8.82 -0.51 -20.91
N VAL A 8 -7.82 0.33 -21.10
CA VAL A 8 -8.04 1.65 -21.69
C VAL A 8 -8.01 1.39 -23.20
N ASP A 9 -9.17 1.52 -23.87
CA ASP A 9 -9.33 1.38 -25.32
C ASP A 9 -8.85 0.05 -25.96
N GLY A 10 -8.99 -1.08 -25.25
CA GLY A 10 -8.67 -2.40 -25.79
C GLY A 10 -7.18 -2.71 -25.91
N HIS A 11 -6.30 -1.83 -25.41
CA HIS A 11 -4.86 -2.03 -25.42
C HIS A 11 -4.36 -2.70 -24.13
N VAL A 12 -3.57 -3.76 -24.25
CA VAL A 12 -2.90 -4.39 -23.09
C VAL A 12 -1.86 -3.40 -22.55
N LEU A 13 -2.00 -3.01 -21.28
CA LEU A 13 -1.05 -2.11 -20.62
C LEU A 13 0.31 -2.78 -20.48
N SER A 14 1.38 -2.04 -20.78
CA SER A 14 2.75 -2.45 -20.44
C SER A 14 2.95 -2.50 -18.93
N ARG A 15 4.06 -3.11 -18.46
CA ARG A 15 4.33 -3.22 -17.00
C ARG A 15 4.41 -1.84 -16.33
N PRO A 16 5.17 -0.88 -16.87
CA PRO A 16 5.20 0.47 -16.32
C PRO A 16 3.83 1.15 -16.33
N GLN A 17 3.04 0.95 -17.40
CA GLN A 17 1.69 1.53 -17.49
C GLN A 17 0.73 0.94 -16.46
N ALA A 18 0.77 -0.37 -16.22
CA ALA A 18 -0.03 -1.01 -15.18
C ALA A 18 0.30 -0.46 -13.78
N ILE A 19 1.59 -0.39 -13.42
CA ILE A 19 2.03 0.16 -12.14
C ILE A 19 1.54 1.61 -11.98
N ARG A 20 1.73 2.45 -13.00
CA ARG A 20 1.25 3.85 -12.99
C ARG A 20 -0.26 3.96 -12.83
N TYR A 21 -1.01 3.12 -13.54
CA TYR A 21 -2.47 3.09 -13.45
C TYR A 21 -2.92 2.83 -12.01
N PHE A 22 -2.36 1.82 -11.34
CA PHE A 22 -2.73 1.50 -9.96
C PHE A 22 -2.25 2.54 -8.94
N VAL A 23 -1.09 3.17 -9.16
CA VAL A 23 -0.64 4.31 -8.35
C VAL A 23 -1.59 5.49 -8.49
N ALA A 24 -1.93 5.89 -9.72
CA ALA A 24 -2.88 6.97 -9.97
C ALA A 24 -4.26 6.66 -9.36
N LYS A 25 -4.72 5.42 -9.48
CA LYS A 25 -5.97 4.94 -8.86
C LYS A 25 -5.92 5.09 -7.34
N ALA A 26 -4.82 4.69 -6.68
CA ALA A 26 -4.66 4.79 -5.23
C ALA A 26 -4.62 6.25 -4.74
N LEU A 27 -3.88 7.12 -5.44
CA LEU A 27 -3.77 8.55 -5.11
C LEU A 27 -5.13 9.25 -5.24
N ASN A 28 -5.89 8.97 -6.32
CA ASN A 28 -7.16 9.63 -6.60
C ASN A 28 -8.33 9.12 -5.75
N ARG A 29 -8.41 7.81 -5.43
CA ARG A 29 -9.58 7.23 -4.74
C ARG A 29 -9.52 7.29 -3.23
N ARG A 30 -8.32 7.24 -2.63
CA ARG A 30 -8.16 7.06 -1.17
C ARG A 30 -7.51 8.25 -0.46
N GLY A 31 -7.14 9.30 -1.18
CA GLY A 31 -6.40 10.42 -0.60
C GLY A 31 -5.05 10.01 -0.01
N LEU A 32 -4.45 8.94 -0.56
CA LEU A 32 -3.09 8.51 -0.21
C LEU A 32 -2.16 9.72 -0.40
N LEU A 33 -1.52 10.17 0.67
CA LEU A 33 -0.56 11.26 0.57
C LEU A 33 0.63 10.77 -0.24
N PHE A 34 0.92 11.46 -1.34
CA PHE A 34 2.04 11.11 -2.21
C PHE A 34 3.38 11.02 -1.46
N LYS A 35 3.55 11.86 -0.43
CA LYS A 35 4.70 11.79 0.49
C LYS A 35 4.80 10.43 1.19
N THR A 36 3.70 9.95 1.78
CA THR A 36 3.66 8.67 2.50
C THR A 36 3.92 7.50 1.56
N TYR A 37 3.35 7.55 0.35
CA TYR A 37 3.65 6.58 -0.70
C TYR A 37 5.15 6.53 -1.01
N VAL A 38 5.79 7.68 -1.20
CA VAL A 38 7.23 7.76 -1.48
C VAL A 38 8.07 7.18 -0.34
N GLU A 39 7.73 7.48 0.91
CA GLU A 39 8.43 6.93 2.08
C GLU A 39 8.34 5.39 2.12
N GLN A 40 7.15 4.84 1.87
CA GLN A 40 6.93 3.40 1.78
C GLN A 40 7.70 2.76 0.62
N VAL A 41 7.69 3.37 -0.57
CA VAL A 41 8.47 2.88 -1.73
C VAL A 41 9.95 2.77 -1.37
N VAL A 42 10.51 3.78 -0.73
CA VAL A 42 11.93 3.77 -0.35
C VAL A 42 12.20 2.73 0.74
N GLN A 43 11.29 2.57 1.71
CA GLN A 43 11.41 1.53 2.74
C GLN A 43 11.42 0.12 2.11
N HIS A 44 10.48 -0.16 1.21
CA HIS A 44 10.41 -1.44 0.51
C HIS A 44 11.64 -1.67 -0.37
N TYR A 45 12.07 -0.67 -1.15
CA TYR A 45 13.26 -0.75 -1.98
C TYR A 45 14.52 -1.10 -1.17
N ASN A 46 14.71 -0.42 -0.04
CA ASN A 46 15.86 -0.68 0.82
C ASN A 46 15.80 -2.07 1.49
N ALA A 47 14.60 -2.61 1.71
CA ALA A 47 14.39 -3.92 2.30
C ALA A 47 14.55 -5.07 1.29
N THR A 48 14.16 -4.87 0.03
CA THR A 48 14.17 -5.93 -0.98
C THR A 48 15.41 -5.93 -1.87
N VAL A 49 16.04 -4.77 -2.09
CA VAL A 49 17.22 -4.65 -2.96
C VAL A 49 18.49 -4.55 -2.11
N PRO A 50 19.38 -5.57 -2.14
CA PRO A 50 20.65 -5.54 -1.42
C PRO A 50 21.53 -4.36 -1.87
N GLU A 51 22.25 -3.74 -0.93
CA GLU A 51 23.03 -2.52 -1.21
C GLU A 51 24.02 -2.67 -2.38
N HIS A 52 24.67 -3.83 -2.50
CA HIS A 52 25.64 -4.11 -3.57
C HIS A 52 24.99 -4.32 -4.95
N ALA A 53 23.68 -4.52 -5.01
CA ALA A 53 22.92 -4.74 -6.25
C ALA A 53 22.15 -3.50 -6.70
N ARG A 54 22.23 -2.37 -5.97
CA ARG A 54 21.50 -1.14 -6.27
C ARG A 54 22.16 -0.37 -7.42
N GLU A 55 21.45 -0.21 -8.52
CA GLU A 55 21.89 0.65 -9.63
C GLU A 55 21.46 2.11 -9.41
N LEU A 56 20.32 2.33 -8.74
CA LEU A 56 19.82 3.64 -8.38
C LEU A 56 20.64 4.23 -7.23
N LYS A 57 20.98 5.52 -7.39
CA LYS A 57 21.55 6.32 -6.30
C LYS A 57 20.66 6.22 -5.06
N ALA A 58 21.28 5.87 -3.93
CA ALA A 58 20.62 5.71 -2.64
C ALA A 58 19.65 6.85 -2.32
N PHE A 59 18.50 6.47 -1.75
CA PHE A 59 17.54 7.41 -1.21
C PHE A 59 17.94 7.79 0.20
N ASP A 60 18.05 9.09 0.46
CA ASP A 60 18.26 9.63 1.81
C ASP A 60 16.95 10.23 2.30
N LEU A 61 16.28 9.58 3.24
CA LEU A 61 15.05 10.11 3.83
C LEU A 61 15.31 10.93 5.10
N ASN A 62 16.55 10.91 5.62
CA ASN A 62 16.89 11.59 6.88
C ASN A 62 17.10 13.09 6.69
N THR A 63 17.25 13.55 5.43
CA THR A 63 17.37 14.96 5.09
C THR A 63 16.16 15.43 4.28
N VAL A 64 15.75 16.69 4.49
CA VAL A 64 14.66 17.31 3.73
C VAL A 64 14.97 17.29 2.23
N ASN A 65 16.22 17.60 1.86
CA ASN A 65 16.67 17.59 0.46
C ASN A 65 16.62 16.19 -0.15
N GLY A 66 16.99 15.16 0.61
CA GLY A 66 16.95 13.77 0.15
C GLY A 66 15.51 13.28 -0.04
N LEU A 67 14.61 13.58 0.89
CA LEU A 67 13.18 13.28 0.75
C LEU A 67 12.57 13.99 -0.46
N MET A 68 12.87 15.28 -0.67
CA MET A 68 12.42 16.02 -1.85
C MET A 68 12.97 15.42 -3.16
N ALA A 69 14.23 14.97 -3.16
CA ALA A 69 14.83 14.31 -4.32
C ALA A 69 14.16 12.95 -4.61
N ALA A 70 13.85 12.17 -3.57
CA ALA A 70 13.11 10.91 -3.68
C ALA A 70 11.70 11.14 -4.26
N GLN A 71 10.97 12.11 -3.72
CA GLN A 71 9.65 12.50 -4.22
C GLN A 71 9.69 12.92 -5.68
N LYS A 72 10.66 13.77 -6.06
CA LYS A 72 10.81 14.22 -7.45
C LYS A 72 11.13 13.07 -8.40
N ARG A 73 11.97 12.12 -7.98
CA ARG A 73 12.32 10.94 -8.78
C ARG A 73 11.10 10.03 -8.97
N ILE A 74 10.44 9.64 -7.89
CA ILE A 74 9.28 8.74 -7.95
C ILE A 74 8.13 9.41 -8.69
N SER A 75 7.89 10.72 -8.47
CA SER A 75 6.87 11.49 -9.19
C SER A 75 7.03 11.44 -10.70
N ARG A 76 8.27 11.62 -11.20
CA ARG A 76 8.54 11.49 -12.64
C ARG A 76 8.18 10.10 -13.17
N LEU A 77 8.50 9.05 -12.42
CA LEU A 77 8.23 7.67 -12.84
C LEU A 77 6.74 7.34 -12.86
N VAL A 78 5.98 7.82 -11.88
CA VAL A 78 4.57 7.41 -11.70
C VAL A 78 3.55 8.36 -12.31
N ASN A 79 3.88 9.64 -12.48
CA ASN A 79 2.96 10.65 -13.05
C ASN A 79 3.16 10.87 -14.56
N THR A 80 4.06 10.13 -15.21
CA THR A 80 4.13 10.15 -16.68
C THR A 80 2.82 9.59 -17.25
N PRO A 81 2.11 10.34 -18.13
CA PRO A 81 0.85 9.92 -18.72
C PRO A 81 0.91 8.53 -19.37
N LEU A 82 -0.23 7.84 -19.40
CA LEU A 82 -0.33 6.49 -20.00
C LEU A 82 -0.19 6.51 -21.52
N ASP A 83 -0.58 7.61 -22.17
CA ASP A 83 -0.56 7.79 -23.63
C ASP A 83 0.80 8.22 -24.17
N GLU A 84 1.69 8.70 -23.29
CA GLU A 84 3.07 9.03 -23.64
C GLU A 84 3.92 7.75 -23.67
N ARG A 85 4.99 7.73 -24.49
CA ARG A 85 5.97 6.64 -24.47
C ARG A 85 6.48 6.47 -23.04
N PRO A 86 6.10 5.40 -22.33
CA PRO A 86 6.25 5.38 -20.89
C PRO A 86 7.74 5.35 -20.55
N GLN A 87 8.21 6.29 -19.72
CA GLN A 87 9.57 6.23 -19.20
C GLN A 87 9.77 4.85 -18.54
N PRO A 88 10.85 4.12 -18.84
CA PRO A 88 11.07 2.83 -18.20
C PRO A 88 11.17 3.01 -16.69
N ILE A 89 10.49 2.14 -15.96
CA ILE A 89 10.70 1.99 -14.52
C ILE A 89 11.86 1.02 -14.34
N PRO A 90 12.91 1.35 -13.56
CA PRO A 90 13.98 0.40 -13.26
C PRO A 90 13.42 -0.85 -12.60
N SER A 91 13.82 -2.03 -13.06
CA SER A 91 13.30 -3.32 -12.57
C SER A 91 13.45 -3.48 -11.06
N GLU A 92 14.58 -3.05 -10.50
CA GLU A 92 14.84 -3.07 -9.05
C GLU A 92 13.87 -2.20 -8.22
N LEU A 93 13.17 -1.25 -8.85
CA LEU A 93 12.21 -0.37 -8.18
C LEU A 93 10.76 -0.82 -8.39
N GLU A 94 10.47 -1.67 -9.38
CA GLU A 94 9.12 -2.09 -9.73
C GLU A 94 8.39 -2.74 -8.56
N GLU A 95 9.05 -3.69 -7.88
CA GLU A 95 8.49 -4.39 -6.73
C GLU A 95 8.15 -3.41 -5.61
N ALA A 96 9.08 -2.53 -5.24
CA ALA A 96 8.89 -1.54 -4.19
C ALA A 96 7.73 -0.56 -4.48
N LEU A 97 7.52 -0.19 -5.75
CA LEU A 97 6.38 0.64 -6.18
C LEU A 97 5.04 -0.10 -5.98
N VAL A 98 5.00 -1.39 -6.28
CA VAL A 98 3.79 -2.21 -6.10
C VAL A 98 3.53 -2.47 -4.62
N GLU A 99 4.56 -2.75 -3.83
CA GLU A 99 4.43 -3.05 -2.40
C GLU A 99 3.92 -1.87 -1.57
N ALA A 100 4.28 -0.65 -1.95
CA ALA A 100 3.84 0.58 -1.31
C ALA A 100 2.38 0.98 -1.62
N LEU A 101 1.68 0.23 -2.48
CA LEU A 101 0.26 0.45 -2.74
C LEU A 101 -0.59 -0.04 -1.54
N PRO A 102 -1.74 0.60 -1.28
CA PRO A 102 -2.73 0.05 -0.35
C PRO A 102 -3.18 -1.35 -0.79
N GLU A 103 -3.54 -2.21 0.17
CA GLU A 103 -3.77 -3.65 -0.04
C GLU A 103 -4.67 -3.99 -1.24
N THR A 104 -5.75 -3.23 -1.44
CA THR A 104 -6.67 -3.47 -2.56
C THR A 104 -6.00 -3.22 -3.91
N GLU A 105 -5.43 -2.04 -4.12
CA GLU A 105 -4.75 -1.67 -5.36
C GLU A 105 -3.47 -2.50 -5.57
N ARG A 106 -2.77 -2.86 -4.49
CA ARG A 106 -1.62 -3.78 -4.52
C ARG A 106 -2.02 -5.15 -5.04
N THR A 107 -3.09 -5.73 -4.50
CA THR A 107 -3.59 -7.05 -4.89
C THR A 107 -4.02 -7.05 -6.36
N GLU A 108 -4.79 -6.04 -6.78
CA GLU A 108 -5.22 -5.90 -8.18
C GLU A 108 -4.04 -5.70 -9.12
N CYS A 109 -3.06 -4.89 -8.73
CA CYS A 109 -1.84 -4.65 -9.51
C CYS A 109 -1.04 -5.93 -9.70
N ARG A 110 -0.78 -6.68 -8.61
CA ARG A 110 -0.08 -7.97 -8.68
C ARG A 110 -0.84 -8.97 -9.54
N ALA A 111 -2.16 -9.09 -9.38
CA ALA A 111 -2.98 -9.97 -10.20
C ALA A 111 -2.85 -9.64 -11.69
N HIS A 112 -2.92 -8.36 -12.05
CA HIS A 112 -2.76 -7.91 -13.42
C HIS A 112 -1.34 -8.19 -13.96
N LEU A 113 -0.30 -7.99 -13.16
CA LEU A 113 1.07 -8.28 -13.56
C LEU A 113 1.34 -9.79 -13.73
N CYS A 114 0.74 -10.62 -12.88
CA CYS A 114 0.79 -12.08 -12.94
C CYS A 114 0.05 -12.64 -14.17
N GLU A 115 -1.15 -12.14 -14.46
CA GLU A 115 -1.98 -12.57 -15.59
C GLU A 115 -1.22 -12.48 -16.93
N ARG A 116 -0.35 -11.47 -17.07
CA ARG A 116 0.50 -11.28 -18.26
C ARG A 116 1.50 -12.41 -18.52
N TYR A 117 1.81 -13.18 -17.49
CA TYR A 117 2.65 -14.37 -17.60
C TYR A 117 1.84 -15.67 -17.64
N GLY A 118 0.50 -15.59 -17.72
CA GLY A 118 -0.37 -16.76 -17.64
C GLY A 118 -0.36 -17.44 -16.27
N VAL A 119 0.09 -16.73 -15.22
CA VAL A 119 0.13 -17.26 -13.85
C VAL A 119 -1.00 -16.67 -13.01
N ILE A 120 -1.57 -17.50 -12.14
CA ILE A 120 -2.57 -17.07 -11.16
C ILE A 120 -1.85 -16.74 -9.87
N ALA A 121 -2.02 -15.51 -9.38
CA ALA A 121 -1.48 -15.10 -8.09
C ALA A 121 -2.20 -15.87 -6.98
N VAL A 122 -1.54 -16.88 -6.40
CA VAL A 122 -2.01 -17.54 -5.18
C VAL A 122 -1.31 -16.86 -4.01
N PRO A 123 -2.04 -16.33 -3.00
CA PRO A 123 -1.42 -15.83 -1.79
C PRO A 123 -0.58 -16.94 -1.16
N HIS A 124 0.70 -16.67 -0.92
CA HIS A 124 1.58 -17.64 -0.27
C HIS A 124 1.09 -17.87 1.16
N SER A 125 0.50 -19.04 1.42
CA SER A 125 -0.15 -19.36 2.69
C SER A 125 0.80 -19.93 3.74
N GLU A 126 2.10 -20.11 3.44
CA GLU A 126 3.02 -20.89 4.28
C GLU A 126 3.53 -20.19 5.57
N LEU A 127 2.88 -19.11 6.02
CA LEU A 127 3.09 -18.53 7.36
C LEU A 127 1.80 -18.46 8.20
N SER A 128 0.70 -19.09 7.74
CA SER A 128 -0.66 -18.84 8.25
C SER A 128 -0.92 -19.30 9.67
N SER A 129 -0.21 -20.30 10.21
CA SER A 129 -0.51 -20.82 11.55
C SER A 129 -0.14 -19.87 12.70
N ASN A 130 0.78 -18.92 12.48
CA ASN A 130 1.12 -17.87 13.46
C ASN A 130 0.51 -16.50 13.12
N ARG A 131 -0.05 -16.34 11.91
CA ARG A 131 -0.57 -15.06 11.45
C ARG A 131 -1.90 -14.72 12.11
N GLU A 132 -2.77 -15.70 12.32
CA GLU A 132 -4.07 -15.52 13.00
C GLU A 132 -3.91 -14.99 14.44
N LEU A 133 -2.95 -15.54 15.20
CA LEU A 133 -2.63 -15.07 16.56
C LEU A 133 -1.94 -13.70 16.56
N ALA A 134 -1.06 -13.44 15.59
CA ALA A 134 -0.40 -12.15 15.43
C ALA A 134 -1.39 -11.04 15.04
N ASP A 135 -2.37 -11.34 14.19
CA ASP A 135 -3.37 -10.38 13.71
C ASP A 135 -4.39 -10.03 14.80
N LEU A 136 -4.78 -10.99 15.66
CA LEU A 136 -5.57 -10.70 16.85
C LEU A 136 -4.80 -9.86 17.87
N GLY A 137 -3.52 -10.18 18.11
CA GLY A 137 -2.65 -9.39 19.00
C GLY A 137 -2.46 -7.96 18.51
N ALA A 138 -2.27 -7.79 17.19
CA ALA A 138 -2.21 -6.48 16.55
C ALA A 138 -3.52 -5.72 16.71
N PHE A 139 -4.67 -6.34 16.43
CA PHE A 139 -5.98 -5.71 16.61
C PHE A 139 -6.20 -5.23 18.05
N VAL A 140 -5.86 -6.05 19.05
CA VAL A 140 -5.97 -5.66 20.48
C VAL A 140 -5.04 -4.49 20.79
N ARG A 141 -3.79 -4.51 20.29
CA ARG A 141 -2.82 -3.42 20.48
C ARG A 141 -3.33 -2.12 19.87
N GLU A 142 -3.67 -2.10 18.59
CA GLU A 142 -4.14 -0.89 17.90
C GLU A 142 -5.44 -0.38 18.53
N SER A 143 -6.33 -1.28 18.98
CA SER A 143 -7.55 -0.89 19.70
C SER A 143 -7.22 -0.19 21.02
N GLY A 144 -6.24 -0.69 21.77
CA GLY A 144 -5.76 -0.06 22.99
C GLY A 144 -5.14 1.32 22.74
N GLU A 145 -4.33 1.45 21.68
CA GLU A 145 -3.71 2.71 21.28
C GLU A 145 -4.77 3.74 20.85
N ALA A 146 -5.76 3.33 20.06
CA ALA A 146 -6.88 4.17 19.65
C ALA A 146 -7.74 4.62 20.85
N ILE A 147 -8.11 3.70 21.74
CA ILE A 147 -8.83 4.02 22.99
C ILE A 147 -8.02 5.01 23.83
N HIS A 148 -6.71 4.81 23.95
CA HIS A 148 -5.85 5.72 24.70
C HIS A 148 -5.86 7.14 24.11
N GLN A 149 -5.77 7.30 22.78
CA GLN A 149 -5.84 8.63 22.16
C GLN A 149 -7.24 9.25 22.25
N LEU A 150 -8.30 8.46 22.05
CA LEU A 150 -9.68 8.92 22.22
C LEU A 150 -9.98 9.31 23.67
N SER A 151 -9.38 8.66 24.65
CA SER A 151 -9.55 9.04 26.05
C SER A 151 -9.06 10.47 26.31
N LYS A 152 -7.95 10.87 25.68
CA LYS A 152 -7.44 12.25 25.75
C LYS A 152 -8.42 13.25 25.13
N VAL A 153 -9.05 12.88 24.02
CA VAL A 153 -10.10 13.66 23.35
C VAL A 153 -11.28 13.89 24.28
N LEU A 154 -11.69 12.85 25.01
CA LEU A 154 -12.82 12.93 25.92
C LEU A 154 -12.50 13.72 27.20
N THR A 155 -11.24 13.72 27.65
CA THR A 155 -10.82 14.50 28.83
C THR A 155 -10.54 15.97 28.53
N ASN A 156 -10.13 16.31 27.29
CA ASN A 156 -9.79 17.67 26.89
C ASN A 156 -10.90 18.27 26.02
N VAL A 157 -11.77 19.08 26.62
CA VAL A 157 -12.66 20.12 26.04
C VAL A 157 -13.42 19.85 24.72
N GLY A 158 -13.42 18.64 24.18
CA GLY A 158 -13.99 18.27 22.89
C GLY A 158 -13.00 18.35 21.72
N ILE A 159 -13.28 17.59 20.65
CA ILE A 159 -12.43 17.48 19.44
C ILE A 159 -12.10 18.85 18.83
N ASP A 160 -13.03 19.80 18.89
CA ASP A 160 -12.91 21.12 18.26
C ASP A 160 -11.83 22.02 18.90
N GLN A 161 -11.43 21.71 20.13
CA GLN A 161 -10.44 22.49 20.88
C GLN A 161 -9.09 21.80 20.98
N MET A 162 -8.95 20.59 20.41
CA MET A 162 -7.70 19.86 20.43
C MET A 162 -6.69 20.39 19.40
N PRO A 163 -5.38 20.32 19.71
CA PRO A 163 -4.35 20.56 18.72
C PRO A 163 -4.55 19.63 17.51
N ILE A 164 -4.46 20.17 16.29
CA ILE A 164 -4.60 19.41 15.03
C ILE A 164 -3.73 18.15 15.01
N LYS A 165 -2.52 18.24 15.59
CA LYS A 165 -1.59 17.10 15.69
C LYS A 165 -2.19 15.93 16.47
N GLU A 166 -2.90 16.19 17.57
CA GLU A 166 -3.52 15.16 18.40
C GLU A 166 -4.73 14.55 17.72
N VAL A 167 -5.54 15.35 17.01
CA VAL A 167 -6.67 14.88 16.19
C VAL A 167 -6.17 13.97 15.06
N MET A 168 -5.09 14.36 14.38
CA MET A 168 -4.47 13.54 13.33
C MET A 168 -3.91 12.23 13.87
N LEU A 169 -3.33 12.25 15.07
CA LEU A 169 -2.86 11.04 15.74
C LEU A 169 -4.03 10.11 16.10
N ALA A 170 -5.09 10.63 16.72
CA ALA A 170 -6.29 9.84 17.03
C ALA A 170 -6.93 9.23 15.77
N ARG A 171 -6.99 10.00 14.68
CA ARG A 171 -7.44 9.49 13.38
C ARG A 171 -6.53 8.41 12.83
N LYS A 172 -5.20 8.54 12.96
CA LYS A 172 -4.24 7.52 12.55
C LYS A 172 -4.50 6.21 13.30
N GLU A 173 -4.55 6.25 14.63
CA GLU A 173 -4.75 5.05 15.44
C GLU A 173 -6.10 4.36 15.12
N LEU A 174 -7.15 5.13 14.84
CA LEU A 174 -8.43 4.57 14.37
C LEU A 174 -8.32 3.88 13.00
N MET A 175 -7.51 4.41 12.09
CA MET A 175 -7.27 3.77 10.78
C MET A 175 -6.48 2.46 10.94
N ASP A 176 -5.51 2.43 11.85
CA ASP A 176 -4.70 1.24 12.15
C ASP A 176 -5.60 0.11 12.73
N VAL A 177 -6.60 0.46 13.56
CA VAL A 177 -7.65 -0.48 14.00
C VAL A 177 -8.50 -1.00 12.84
N ILE A 178 -8.92 -0.11 11.92
CA ILE A 178 -9.71 -0.52 10.76
C ILE A 178 -8.92 -1.48 9.87
N GLU A 179 -7.63 -1.21 9.64
CA GLU A 179 -6.76 -2.06 8.83
C GLU A 179 -6.64 -3.47 9.42
N THR A 180 -6.34 -3.56 10.73
CA THR A 180 -6.25 -4.86 11.42
C THR A 180 -7.60 -5.59 11.44
N ALA A 181 -8.72 -4.90 11.64
CA ALA A 181 -10.06 -5.48 11.56
C ALA A 181 -10.41 -6.00 10.15
N MET A 182 -10.00 -5.28 9.11
CA MET A 182 -10.18 -5.71 7.71
C MET A 182 -9.37 -6.97 7.41
N CYS A 183 -8.15 -7.08 7.94
CA CYS A 183 -7.33 -8.30 7.81
C CYS A 183 -8.04 -9.51 8.45
N ILE A 184 -8.57 -9.37 9.66
CA ILE A 184 -9.33 -10.44 10.34
C ILE A 184 -10.60 -10.79 9.55
N THR A 185 -11.35 -9.79 9.07
CA THR A 185 -12.57 -10.02 8.28
C THR A 185 -12.27 -10.80 7.01
N LYS A 186 -11.18 -10.46 6.30
CA LYS A 186 -10.72 -11.19 5.12
C LYS A 186 -10.37 -12.65 5.43
N GLN A 187 -9.78 -12.93 6.60
CA GLN A 187 -9.52 -14.31 7.03
C GLN A 187 -10.82 -15.09 7.23
N ILE A 188 -11.80 -14.48 7.90
CA ILE A 188 -13.13 -15.07 8.11
C ILE A 188 -13.81 -15.33 6.76
N ASP A 189 -13.82 -14.36 5.85
CA ASP A 189 -14.43 -14.49 4.52
C ASP A 189 -13.76 -15.58 3.68
N ASN A 190 -12.44 -15.73 3.78
CA ASN A 190 -11.72 -16.83 3.13
C ASN A 190 -12.15 -18.20 3.68
N ILE A 191 -12.37 -18.33 4.99
CA ILE A 191 -12.87 -19.57 5.59
C ILE A 191 -14.30 -19.85 5.12
N VAL A 192 -15.17 -18.84 5.14
CA VAL A 192 -16.58 -18.97 4.71
C VAL A 192 -16.67 -19.38 3.23
N SER A 193 -15.88 -18.76 2.36
CA SER A 193 -15.87 -19.08 0.92
C SER A 193 -15.27 -20.45 0.60
N ASN A 194 -14.25 -20.88 1.33
CA ASN A 194 -13.68 -22.22 1.19
C ASN A 194 -14.58 -23.32 1.78
N GLY A 195 -15.30 -23.04 2.88
CA GLY A 195 -16.26 -23.96 3.49
C GLY A 195 -17.55 -24.15 2.70
N ALA A 196 -17.93 -23.19 1.84
CA ALA A 196 -19.09 -23.31 0.96
C ALA A 196 -18.84 -24.19 -0.29
N SER A 197 -17.61 -24.66 -0.50
CA SER A 197 -17.19 -25.51 -1.63
C SER A 197 -16.96 -26.98 -1.24
N ALA A 198 -17.29 -27.36 0.01
CA ALA A 198 -17.26 -28.73 0.54
C ALA A 198 -18.70 -29.23 0.81
#